data_AF-A0A9D6ECX6-F1
#
_entry.id   AF-A0A9D6ECX6-F1
#
_cell.length_a   1.000
_cell.length_b   1.000
_cell.length_c   1.000
_cell.angle_alpha   90.00
_cell.angle_beta   90.00
_cell.angle_gamma   90.00
#
_symmetry.space_group_name_H-M   'P 1'
#
loop_
_entity.id
_entity.type
_entity.pdbx_description
1 polymer ?
#
loop_
_entity_poly.entity_id
_entity_poly.type
_entity_poly.pdbx_seq_one_letter_code
_entity_poly.pdbx_strand_id
1 'polypeptide(L)'
;AEDLAVARLRAEEQPVTAICSVCGYTVKGPNPVVQCPVCSAGPEKFSLIDRAVVEAIARAEGGIAEEEVMPGVTVRWAQDAREGLREVTDAYLRRRAKARVEKYARSRRIPVITRELAFPLIEETVGRDKLGAGWETLIANTRFEPAQVEAAGRDGGEFAWTSEAVARLGRVPAGFMREMTREEIEKVARDKGVTTIDLAVCEEGIGHARTTMNEVLAGYIMQKKSEGR
;
A
#
# COMPACT_ATOMS: atom_id res chain seq x y z
N ALA A 1 -29.01 -15.26 3.03
CA ALA A 1 -28.95 -13.95 2.33
C ALA A 1 -28.14 -12.95 3.15
N GLU A 2 -28.37 -12.85 4.46
CA GLU A 2 -27.60 -11.99 5.37
C GLU A 2 -26.11 -12.38 5.44
N ASP A 3 -25.75 -13.67 5.46
CA ASP A 3 -24.34 -14.08 5.50
C ASP A 3 -23.53 -13.64 4.26
N LEU A 4 -24.16 -13.59 3.10
CA LEU A 4 -23.56 -13.09 1.85
C LEU A 4 -23.42 -11.57 1.85
N ALA A 5 -24.38 -10.85 2.46
CA ALA A 5 -24.31 -9.41 2.63
C ALA A 5 -23.23 -9.00 3.64
N VAL A 6 -23.11 -9.72 4.76
CA VAL A 6 -22.05 -9.52 5.77
C VAL A 6 -20.67 -9.87 5.20
N ALA A 7 -20.57 -10.90 4.35
CA ALA A 7 -19.32 -11.23 3.65
C ALA A 7 -18.92 -10.15 2.63
N ARG A 8 -19.89 -9.55 1.92
CA ARG A 8 -19.65 -8.41 1.01
C ARG A 8 -19.20 -7.15 1.77
N LEU A 9 -19.89 -6.80 2.85
CA LEU A 9 -19.54 -5.64 3.69
C LEU A 9 -18.14 -5.80 4.32
N ARG A 10 -17.81 -7.00 4.83
CA ARG A 10 -16.45 -7.31 5.32
C ARG A 10 -15.37 -7.33 4.22
N ALA A 11 -15.76 -7.52 2.96
CA ALA A 11 -14.86 -7.44 1.81
C ALA A 11 -14.64 -5.99 1.35
N GLU A 12 -15.62 -5.10 1.58
CA GLU A 12 -15.55 -3.66 1.36
C GLU A 12 -14.79 -2.94 2.48
N GLU A 13 -14.88 -3.39 3.73
CA GLU A 13 -14.20 -2.81 4.91
C GLU A 13 -12.78 -3.34 5.18
N GLN A 14 -12.13 -4.04 4.23
CA GLN A 14 -10.81 -4.61 4.54
C GLN A 14 -9.77 -3.52 4.81
N PRO A 15 -9.16 -3.51 6.02
CA PRO A 15 -8.17 -2.51 6.37
C PRO A 15 -6.93 -2.71 5.50
N VAL A 16 -6.31 -1.58 5.11
CA VAL A 16 -5.06 -1.50 4.37
C VAL A 16 -4.09 -2.57 4.90
N THR A 17 -3.71 -3.49 4.03
CA THR A 17 -2.83 -4.61 4.40
C THR A 17 -1.41 -4.25 3.98
N ALA A 18 -0.53 -4.08 4.97
CA ALA A 18 0.88 -3.83 4.72
C ALA A 18 1.60 -5.16 4.51
N ILE A 19 2.32 -5.32 3.39
CA ILE A 19 3.15 -6.51 3.13
C ILE A 19 4.64 -6.17 3.24
N CYS A 20 5.40 -7.01 3.91
CA CYS A 20 6.86 -6.90 3.94
C CYS A 20 7.43 -7.31 2.57
N SER A 21 8.18 -6.43 1.91
CA SER A 21 8.78 -6.67 0.59
C SER A 21 9.91 -7.71 0.61
N VAL A 22 10.41 -8.09 1.79
CA VAL A 22 11.54 -9.03 1.95
C VAL A 22 11.07 -10.47 2.12
N CYS A 23 9.99 -10.72 2.89
CA CYS A 23 9.52 -12.07 3.19
C CYS A 23 8.02 -12.29 2.90
N GLY A 24 7.30 -11.21 2.58
CA GLY A 24 5.87 -11.21 2.31
C GLY A 24 4.97 -11.41 3.54
N TYR A 25 5.47 -11.09 4.74
CA TYR A 25 4.65 -11.05 5.96
C TYR A 25 3.59 -9.95 5.84
N THR A 26 2.32 -10.29 6.09
CA THR A 26 1.18 -9.37 5.97
C THR A 26 0.68 -8.92 7.34
N VAL A 27 0.60 -7.60 7.54
CA VAL A 27 -0.01 -6.97 8.72
C VAL A 27 -1.36 -6.40 8.31
N LYS A 28 -2.38 -6.65 9.13
CA LYS A 28 -3.70 -6.06 8.94
C LYS A 28 -3.81 -4.81 9.81
N GLY A 29 -4.29 -3.72 9.23
CA GLY A 29 -4.56 -2.50 9.98
C GLY A 29 -3.66 -1.34 9.58
N PRO A 30 -4.01 -0.12 10.04
CA PRO A 30 -3.39 1.12 9.58
C PRO A 30 -1.93 1.32 10.01
N ASN A 31 -1.35 0.42 10.82
CA ASN A 31 0.00 0.59 11.36
C ASN A 31 0.96 -0.52 10.90
N PRO A 32 2.02 -0.20 10.11
CA PRO A 32 3.11 -1.12 9.88
C PRO A 32 3.83 -1.39 11.21
N VAL A 33 4.07 -2.67 11.51
CA VAL A 33 4.83 -3.09 12.69
C VAL A 33 6.24 -2.50 12.65
N VAL A 34 6.80 -2.16 13.82
CA VAL A 34 8.13 -1.54 13.98
C VAL A 34 9.24 -2.40 13.36
N GLN A 35 9.04 -3.71 13.31
CA GLN A 35 9.97 -4.64 12.68
C GLN A 35 9.21 -5.87 12.19
N CYS A 36 9.58 -6.39 11.03
CA CYS A 36 9.01 -7.62 10.51
C CYS A 36 9.39 -8.80 11.42
N PRO A 37 8.42 -9.54 11.98
CA PRO A 37 8.70 -10.67 12.87
C PRO A 37 9.33 -11.88 12.15
N VAL A 38 9.33 -11.89 10.82
CA VAL A 38 9.85 -13.00 10.01
C VAL A 38 11.28 -12.76 9.54
N CYS A 39 11.60 -11.54 9.08
CA CYS A 39 12.90 -11.24 8.47
C CYS A 39 13.63 -10.07 9.14
N SER A 40 13.09 -9.51 10.22
CA SER A 40 13.67 -8.39 10.94
C SER A 40 13.85 -7.10 10.14
N ALA A 41 13.26 -7.01 8.94
CA ALA A 41 13.25 -5.79 8.15
C ALA A 41 12.46 -4.68 8.86
N GLY A 42 12.92 -3.43 8.75
CA GLY A 42 12.26 -2.28 9.34
C GLY A 42 10.96 -1.92 8.63
N PRO A 43 10.23 -0.90 9.15
CA PRO A 43 8.92 -0.50 8.64
C PRO A 43 9.01 0.05 7.20
N GLU A 44 10.17 0.53 6.76
CA GLU A 44 10.44 1.00 5.41
C GLU A 44 10.31 -0.08 4.32
N LYS A 45 10.40 -1.36 4.73
CA LYS A 45 10.21 -2.50 3.84
C LYS A 45 8.76 -2.97 3.81
N PHE A 46 7.83 -2.28 4.46
CA PHE A 46 6.40 -2.58 4.36
C PHE A 46 5.75 -1.71 3.29
N SER A 47 5.16 -2.36 2.28
CA SER A 47 4.39 -1.71 1.24
C SER A 47 2.89 -1.84 1.56
N LEU A 48 2.17 -0.72 1.60
CA LEU A 48 0.73 -0.71 1.75
C LEU A 48 0.10 -1.16 0.44
N ILE A 49 -0.57 -2.30 0.47
CA ILE A 49 -1.33 -2.79 -0.68
C ILE A 49 -2.78 -2.33 -0.50
N ASP A 50 -3.16 -1.30 -1.23
CA ASP A 50 -4.56 -0.96 -1.43
C ASP A 50 -5.17 -1.91 -2.47
N ARG A 51 -6.35 -2.46 -2.18
CA ARG A 51 -7.06 -3.35 -3.10
C ARG A 51 -7.29 -2.70 -4.46
N ALA A 52 -7.59 -1.40 -4.50
CA ALA A 52 -7.79 -0.65 -5.73
C ALA A 52 -6.51 -0.60 -6.57
N VAL A 53 -5.33 -0.51 -5.93
CA VAL A 53 -4.04 -0.51 -6.62
C VAL A 53 -3.74 -1.87 -7.24
N VAL A 54 -3.99 -2.97 -6.52
CA VAL A 54 -3.81 -4.33 -7.08
C VAL A 54 -4.78 -4.58 -8.23
N GLU A 55 -6.04 -4.17 -8.08
CA GLU A 55 -7.03 -4.29 -9.15
C GLU A 55 -6.71 -3.40 -10.37
N ALA A 56 -6.04 -2.26 -10.17
CA ALA A 56 -5.57 -1.41 -11.26
C ALA A 56 -4.39 -2.06 -12.01
N ILE A 57 -3.41 -2.63 -11.31
CA ILE A 57 -2.30 -3.38 -11.91
C ILE A 57 -2.88 -4.54 -12.73
N ALA A 58 -3.76 -5.34 -12.15
CA ALA A 58 -4.35 -6.48 -12.86
C ALA A 58 -5.22 -6.08 -14.07
N ARG A 59 -5.83 -4.87 -14.07
CA ARG A 59 -6.49 -4.33 -15.27
C ARG A 59 -5.51 -3.89 -16.34
N ALA A 60 -4.36 -3.34 -15.95
CA ALA A 60 -3.29 -2.99 -16.89
C ALA A 60 -2.67 -4.25 -17.53
N GLU A 61 -2.60 -5.35 -16.79
CA GLU A 61 -2.19 -6.70 -17.23
C GLU A 61 -3.29 -7.46 -18.01
N GLY A 62 -4.13 -6.75 -18.78
CA GLY A 62 -5.14 -7.36 -19.66
C GLY A 62 -6.48 -7.71 -19.00
N GLY A 63 -6.63 -7.59 -17.69
CA GLY A 63 -7.91 -7.75 -16.99
C GLY A 63 -7.94 -8.86 -15.94
N ILE A 64 -9.06 -8.95 -15.23
CA ILE A 64 -9.23 -9.86 -14.08
C ILE A 64 -10.27 -10.93 -14.43
N ALA A 65 -9.87 -12.19 -14.36
CA ALA A 65 -10.78 -13.34 -14.44
C ALA A 65 -11.03 -13.90 -13.03
N GLU A 66 -12.30 -14.03 -12.65
CA GLU A 66 -12.71 -14.66 -11.39
C GLU A 66 -13.09 -16.12 -11.64
N GLU A 67 -12.56 -17.03 -10.82
CA GLU A 67 -12.83 -18.46 -10.91
C GLU A 67 -13.19 -19.01 -9.53
N GLU A 68 -14.30 -19.74 -9.43
CA GLU A 68 -14.68 -20.47 -8.22
C GLU A 68 -13.96 -21.82 -8.20
N VAL A 69 -13.01 -21.97 -7.27
CA VAL A 69 -12.13 -23.15 -7.20
C VAL A 69 -12.67 -24.25 -6.28
N MET A 70 -13.54 -23.86 -5.35
CA MET A 70 -14.22 -24.73 -4.38
C MET A 70 -15.51 -24.00 -3.96
N PRO A 71 -16.59 -24.70 -3.56
CA PRO A 71 -17.84 -24.04 -3.15
C PRO A 71 -17.58 -22.93 -2.11
N GLY A 72 -17.88 -21.68 -2.49
CA GLY A 72 -17.69 -20.50 -1.64
C GLY A 72 -16.26 -19.94 -1.56
N VAL A 73 -15.32 -20.43 -2.37
CA VAL A 73 -13.96 -19.88 -2.48
C VAL A 73 -13.72 -19.40 -3.91
N THR A 74 -13.78 -18.08 -4.09
CA THR A 74 -13.41 -17.43 -5.34
C THR A 74 -11.96 -16.97 -5.32
N VAL A 75 -11.28 -17.15 -6.44
CA VAL A 75 -9.91 -16.66 -6.64
C VAL A 75 -9.90 -15.83 -7.92
N ARG A 76 -9.28 -14.65 -7.84
CA ARG A 76 -9.16 -13.74 -8.97
C ARG A 76 -7.75 -13.82 -9.54
N TRP A 77 -7.64 -13.99 -10.84
CA TRP A 77 -6.38 -14.06 -11.56
C TRP A 77 -6.28 -12.91 -12.56
N ALA A 78 -5.12 -12.27 -12.63
CA ALA A 78 -4.78 -11.42 -13.77
C ALA A 78 -4.65 -12.27 -15.04
N GLN A 79 -4.95 -11.70 -16.20
CA GLN A 79 -4.90 -12.41 -17.47
C GLN A 79 -3.49 -12.98 -17.76
N ASP A 80 -2.47 -12.15 -17.59
CA ASP A 80 -1.06 -12.56 -17.80
C ASP A 80 -0.64 -13.72 -16.88
N ALA A 81 -1.12 -13.72 -15.63
CA ALA A 81 -0.87 -14.81 -14.69
C ALA A 81 -1.53 -16.13 -15.14
N ARG A 82 -2.72 -16.06 -15.75
CA ARG A 82 -3.37 -17.24 -16.37
C ARG A 82 -2.63 -17.70 -17.61
N GLU A 83 -2.08 -16.79 -18.39
CA GLU A 83 -1.30 -17.12 -19.58
C GLU A 83 -0.01 -17.86 -19.20
N GLY A 84 0.69 -17.42 -18.16
CA GLY A 84 1.84 -18.15 -17.62
C GLY A 84 1.52 -19.59 -17.19
N LEU A 85 0.32 -19.86 -16.66
CA LEU A 85 -0.12 -21.24 -16.41
C LEU A 85 -0.34 -22.03 -17.71
N ARG A 86 -0.77 -21.41 -18.80
CA ARG A 86 -1.00 -22.09 -20.10
C ARG A 86 0.31 -22.52 -20.77
N GLU A 87 1.39 -21.80 -20.53
CA GLU A 87 2.74 -22.15 -21.02
C GLU A 87 3.33 -23.40 -20.35
N VAL A 88 2.77 -23.84 -19.23
CA VAL A 88 3.17 -25.11 -18.62
C VAL A 88 2.61 -26.24 -19.46
N THR A 89 3.48 -26.91 -20.23
CA THR A 89 3.08 -27.97 -21.17
C THR A 89 2.52 -29.21 -20.45
N ASP A 90 3.15 -29.61 -19.34
CA ASP A 90 2.73 -30.74 -18.53
C ASP A 90 1.46 -30.44 -17.72
N ALA A 91 0.39 -31.21 -17.97
CA ALA A 91 -0.92 -31.00 -17.34
C ALA A 91 -0.93 -31.26 -15.82
N TYR A 92 -0.10 -32.17 -15.32
CA TYR A 92 0.02 -32.42 -13.89
C TYR A 92 0.75 -31.26 -13.21
N LEU A 93 1.88 -30.82 -13.76
CA LEU A 93 2.66 -29.71 -13.23
C LEU A 93 1.87 -28.40 -13.27
N ARG A 94 1.08 -28.18 -14.33
CA ARG A 94 0.17 -27.03 -14.44
C ARG A 94 -0.87 -27.01 -13.31
N ARG A 95 -1.52 -28.15 -13.02
CA ARG A 95 -2.46 -28.28 -11.89
C ARG A 95 -1.77 -28.07 -10.54
N ARG A 96 -0.56 -28.60 -10.39
CA ARG A 96 0.25 -28.47 -9.17
C ARG A 96 0.67 -27.01 -8.91
N ALA A 97 1.15 -26.32 -9.94
CA ALA A 97 1.49 -24.90 -9.88
C ALA A 97 0.27 -24.04 -9.55
N LYS A 98 -0.86 -24.24 -10.25
CA LYS A 98 -2.12 -23.55 -9.95
C LYS A 98 -2.51 -23.70 -8.47
N ALA A 99 -2.55 -24.93 -7.95
CA ALA A 99 -2.91 -25.19 -6.56
C ALA A 99 -1.94 -24.54 -5.56
N ARG A 100 -0.63 -24.53 -5.85
CA ARG A 100 0.38 -23.86 -5.01
C ARG A 100 0.16 -22.35 -4.97
N VAL A 101 -0.05 -21.73 -6.13
CA VAL A 101 -0.27 -20.29 -6.28
C VAL A 101 -1.56 -19.86 -5.57
N GLU A 102 -2.65 -20.59 -5.76
CA GLU A 102 -3.93 -20.30 -5.09
C GLU A 102 -3.84 -20.49 -3.57
N LYS A 103 -3.15 -21.53 -3.11
CA LYS A 103 -2.91 -21.73 -1.67
C LYS A 103 -2.10 -20.57 -1.09
N TYR A 104 -1.05 -20.14 -1.78
CA TYR A 104 -0.24 -19.00 -1.36
C TYR A 104 -1.10 -17.73 -1.25
N ALA A 105 -1.85 -17.40 -2.31
CA ALA A 105 -2.71 -16.22 -2.35
C ALA A 105 -3.74 -16.22 -1.22
N ARG A 106 -4.45 -17.35 -1.00
CA ARG A 106 -5.43 -17.48 0.08
C ARG A 106 -4.80 -17.38 1.47
N SER A 107 -3.66 -18.04 1.69
CA SER A 107 -2.98 -18.02 2.99
C SER A 107 -2.52 -16.61 3.41
N ARG A 108 -2.24 -15.75 2.44
CA ARG A 108 -1.80 -14.36 2.63
C ARG A 108 -2.88 -13.32 2.33
N ARG A 109 -4.12 -13.76 2.04
CA ARG A 109 -5.26 -12.90 1.69
C ARG A 109 -4.98 -11.93 0.54
N ILE A 110 -4.21 -12.39 -0.45
CA ILE A 110 -3.94 -11.60 -1.66
C ILE A 110 -5.22 -11.61 -2.51
N PRO A 111 -5.78 -10.44 -2.86
CA PRO A 111 -7.10 -10.34 -3.49
C PRO A 111 -7.11 -10.73 -4.98
N VAL A 112 -5.98 -10.54 -5.68
CA VAL A 112 -5.82 -10.89 -7.10
C VAL A 112 -4.42 -11.46 -7.30
N ILE A 113 -4.35 -12.57 -8.03
CA ILE A 113 -3.11 -13.24 -8.39
C ILE A 113 -2.55 -12.57 -9.63
N THR A 114 -1.57 -11.67 -9.44
CA THR A 114 -0.86 -10.99 -10.52
C THR A 114 0.26 -11.85 -11.07
N ARG A 115 0.82 -11.42 -12.20
CA ARG A 115 1.92 -12.13 -12.87
C ARG A 115 3.15 -12.26 -11.98
N GLU A 116 3.53 -11.18 -11.28
CA GLU A 116 4.72 -11.11 -10.40
C GLU A 116 4.64 -12.10 -9.25
N LEU A 117 3.42 -12.38 -8.78
CA LEU A 117 3.17 -13.39 -7.77
C LEU A 117 3.22 -14.80 -8.35
N ALA A 118 2.56 -15.01 -9.48
CA ALA A 118 2.36 -16.34 -10.05
C ALA A 118 3.65 -16.91 -10.64
N PHE A 119 4.40 -16.11 -11.39
CA PHE A 119 5.54 -16.56 -12.19
C PHE A 119 6.66 -17.21 -11.39
N PRO A 120 7.18 -16.62 -10.29
CA PRO A 120 8.22 -17.26 -9.50
C PRO A 120 7.74 -18.58 -8.87
N LEU A 121 6.46 -18.66 -8.46
CA LEU A 121 5.89 -19.88 -7.90
C LEU A 121 5.67 -20.98 -8.95
N ILE A 122 5.33 -20.59 -10.18
CA ILE A 122 5.21 -21.50 -11.33
C ILE A 122 6.59 -22.04 -11.69
N GLU A 123 7.59 -21.18 -11.86
CA GLU A 123 8.97 -21.57 -12.23
C GLU A 123 9.59 -22.50 -11.18
N GLU A 124 9.44 -22.19 -9.88
CA GLU A 124 9.89 -23.06 -8.78
C GLU A 124 9.21 -24.45 -8.82
N THR A 125 7.93 -24.51 -9.22
CA THR A 125 7.16 -25.77 -9.20
C THR A 125 7.39 -26.63 -10.43
N VAL A 126 7.54 -26.00 -11.59
CA VAL A 126 7.55 -26.64 -12.90
C VAL A 126 8.99 -26.92 -13.36
N GLY A 127 9.94 -26.05 -12.99
CA GLY A 127 11.28 -26.02 -13.55
C GLY A 127 11.30 -25.30 -14.90
N ARG A 128 12.35 -24.50 -15.14
CA ARG A 128 12.50 -23.69 -16.37
C ARG A 128 12.53 -24.53 -17.64
N ASP A 129 12.98 -25.78 -17.53
CA ASP A 129 13.09 -26.77 -18.61
C ASP A 129 11.73 -27.24 -19.17
N LYS A 130 10.63 -27.08 -18.42
CA LYS A 130 9.30 -27.57 -18.80
C LYS A 130 8.31 -26.45 -19.15
N LEU A 131 8.81 -25.23 -19.27
CA LEU A 131 8.05 -24.05 -19.67
C LEU A 131 8.15 -23.88 -21.19
N GLY A 132 7.02 -23.52 -21.81
CA GLY A 132 6.94 -23.32 -23.26
C GLY A 132 7.79 -22.14 -23.75
N ALA A 133 7.99 -22.06 -25.08
CA ALA A 133 8.75 -20.98 -25.71
C ALA A 133 8.11 -19.59 -25.48
N GLY A 134 6.80 -19.54 -25.20
CA GLY A 134 6.10 -18.31 -24.83
C GLY A 134 6.41 -17.82 -23.41
N TRP A 135 7.05 -18.63 -22.57
CA TRP A 135 7.44 -18.22 -21.22
C TRP A 135 8.46 -17.06 -21.24
N GLU A 136 9.42 -17.09 -22.17
CA GLU A 136 10.42 -16.03 -22.29
C GLU A 136 9.83 -14.73 -22.82
N THR A 137 8.83 -14.78 -23.70
CA THR A 137 8.13 -13.59 -24.20
C THR A 137 7.23 -12.98 -23.14
N LEU A 138 6.57 -13.81 -22.32
CA LEU A 138 5.79 -13.33 -21.17
C LEU A 138 6.67 -12.66 -20.12
N ILE A 139 7.88 -13.16 -19.90
CA ILE A 139 8.89 -12.49 -19.07
C ILE A 139 9.46 -11.25 -19.78
N ALA A 140 9.72 -11.25 -21.09
CA ALA A 140 10.24 -10.07 -21.77
C ALA A 140 9.24 -8.89 -21.74
N ASN A 141 7.94 -9.20 -21.74
CA ASN A 141 6.87 -8.23 -21.51
C ASN A 141 6.74 -7.82 -20.02
N THR A 142 7.60 -8.32 -19.11
CA THR A 142 7.71 -7.86 -17.69
C THR A 142 8.55 -6.59 -17.52
N ARG A 143 8.60 -5.72 -18.53
CA ARG A 143 9.17 -4.38 -18.33
C ARG A 143 8.11 -3.47 -17.71
N PHE A 144 8.06 -3.47 -16.39
CA PHE A 144 7.32 -2.45 -15.65
C PHE A 144 8.25 -1.26 -15.41
N GLU A 145 7.98 -0.16 -16.11
CA GLU A 145 8.22 1.16 -15.54
C GLU A 145 7.36 1.19 -14.26
N PRO A 146 7.91 1.42 -13.06
CA PRO A 146 7.08 1.52 -11.87
C PRO A 146 5.99 2.53 -12.18
N ALA A 147 4.72 2.10 -12.15
CA ALA A 147 3.61 3.03 -12.12
C ALA A 147 3.96 4.04 -11.04
N GLN A 148 4.26 5.26 -11.49
CA GLN A 148 4.43 6.39 -10.61
C GLN A 148 3.05 6.56 -10.01
N VAL A 149 2.84 5.88 -8.89
CA VAL A 149 1.81 6.27 -7.96
C VAL A 149 2.32 7.63 -7.50
N GLU A 150 1.90 8.66 -8.22
CA GLU A 150 1.74 9.99 -7.66
C GLU A 150 1.11 9.74 -6.31
N ALA A 151 1.94 9.82 -5.27
CA ALA A 151 1.53 9.68 -3.90
C ALA A 151 0.70 10.92 -3.59
N ALA A 152 -0.49 11.01 -4.18
CA ALA A 152 -1.60 11.75 -3.63
C ALA A 152 -1.91 11.03 -2.33
N GLY A 153 -1.19 11.44 -1.29
CA GLY A 153 -1.38 10.98 0.07
C GLY A 153 -2.82 11.24 0.45
N ARG A 154 -3.65 10.20 0.36
CA ARG A 154 -4.87 10.09 1.16
C ARG A 154 -4.45 9.56 2.53
N ASP A 155 -3.70 10.39 3.24
CA ASP A 155 -3.76 10.36 4.70
C ASP A 155 -5.11 11.01 5.03
N GLY A 156 -5.96 10.33 5.80
CA GLY A 156 -7.42 10.52 5.86
C GLY A 156 -7.94 11.83 6.46
N GLY A 157 -7.43 12.98 6.03
CA GLY A 157 -7.92 14.31 6.32
C GLY A 157 -8.81 14.87 5.22
N GLU A 158 -9.48 15.98 5.53
CA GLU A 158 -10.31 16.80 4.63
C GLU A 158 -9.55 17.30 3.38
N PHE A 159 -8.22 17.31 3.43
CA PHE A 159 -7.34 17.92 2.43
C PHE A 159 -6.48 16.89 1.68
N ALA A 160 -6.31 17.11 0.38
CA ALA A 160 -5.37 16.36 -0.44
C ALA A 160 -3.96 16.95 -0.31
N TRP A 161 -2.98 16.17 0.13
CA TRP A 161 -1.60 16.64 0.26
C TRP A 161 -0.76 16.29 -0.97
N THR A 162 0.01 17.27 -1.45
CA THR A 162 1.03 17.04 -2.47
C THR A 162 2.23 16.29 -1.88
N SER A 163 2.92 15.51 -2.72
CA SER A 163 4.12 14.77 -2.32
C SER A 163 5.21 15.70 -1.75
N GLU A 164 5.36 16.89 -2.32
CA GLU A 164 6.27 17.94 -1.84
C GLU A 164 5.91 18.45 -0.44
N ALA A 165 4.62 18.71 -0.17
CA ALA A 165 4.14 19.15 1.14
C ALA A 165 4.34 18.06 2.21
N VAL A 166 4.06 16.79 1.88
CA VAL A 166 4.30 15.66 2.79
C VAL A 166 5.78 15.53 3.12
N ALA A 167 6.66 15.61 2.12
CA ALA A 167 8.11 15.57 2.32
C ALA A 167 8.59 16.74 3.20
N ARG A 168 7.99 17.93 3.04
CA ARG A 168 8.32 19.12 3.82
C ARG A 168 7.90 19.00 5.28
N LEU A 169 6.71 18.47 5.55
CA LEU A 169 6.21 18.16 6.90
C LEU A 169 7.07 17.06 7.57
N GLY A 170 7.55 16.08 6.79
CA GLY A 170 8.43 15.01 7.28
C GLY A 170 9.76 15.51 7.87
N ARG A 171 10.24 16.71 7.48
CA ARG A 171 11.43 17.35 8.06
C ARG A 171 11.21 17.84 9.49
N VAL A 172 9.97 18.03 9.92
CA VAL A 172 9.62 18.36 11.31
C VAL A 172 9.77 17.08 12.16
N PRO A 173 10.41 17.12 13.34
CA PRO A 173 10.58 15.94 14.20
C PRO A 173 9.25 15.26 14.53
N ALA A 174 9.28 13.92 14.58
CA ALA A 174 8.09 13.11 14.84
C ALA A 174 7.52 13.35 16.24
N GLY A 175 6.22 13.06 16.41
CA GLY A 175 5.48 13.25 17.64
C GLY A 175 4.71 14.57 17.65
N PHE A 176 4.57 15.16 18.84
CA PHE A 176 3.72 16.34 19.07
C PHE A 176 4.04 17.53 18.15
N MET A 177 5.33 17.79 17.88
CA MET A 177 5.73 18.91 17.01
C MET A 177 5.20 18.77 15.58
N ARG A 178 5.20 17.56 15.01
CA ARG A 178 4.69 17.30 13.67
C ARG A 178 3.17 17.39 13.62
N GLU A 179 2.48 16.93 14.67
CA GLU A 179 1.02 16.99 14.75
C GLU A 179 0.52 18.43 14.85
N MET A 180 1.06 19.23 15.79
CA MET A 180 0.76 20.66 15.90
C MET A 180 1.03 21.41 14.59
N THR A 181 2.13 21.07 13.91
CA THR A 181 2.47 21.71 12.63
C THR A 181 1.49 21.31 11.54
N ARG A 182 1.03 20.05 11.49
CA ARG A 182 0.00 19.59 10.56
C ARG A 182 -1.31 20.35 10.79
N GLU A 183 -1.76 20.46 12.03
CA GLU A 183 -2.98 21.19 12.39
C GLU A 183 -2.93 22.66 11.93
N GLU A 184 -1.80 23.36 12.12
CA GLU A 184 -1.67 24.75 11.68
C GLU A 184 -1.65 24.88 10.15
N ILE A 185 -1.06 23.91 9.42
CA ILE A 185 -1.11 23.87 7.96
C ILE A 185 -2.55 23.65 7.47
N GLU A 186 -3.29 22.72 8.07
CA GLU A 186 -4.68 22.45 7.73
C GLU A 186 -5.59 23.65 8.02
N LYS A 187 -5.30 24.40 9.09
CA LYS A 187 -5.98 25.66 9.39
C LYS A 187 -5.73 26.71 8.30
N VAL A 188 -4.48 26.90 7.86
CA VAL A 188 -4.15 27.80 6.74
C VAL A 188 -4.87 27.37 5.45
N ALA A 189 -4.94 26.07 5.18
CA ALA A 189 -5.66 25.54 4.03
C ALA A 189 -7.17 25.87 4.09
N ARG A 190 -7.77 25.72 5.28
CA ARG A 190 -9.18 26.04 5.54
C ARG A 190 -9.47 27.54 5.40
N ASP A 191 -8.60 28.39 5.94
CA ASP A 191 -8.73 29.85 5.86
C ASP A 191 -8.62 30.35 4.41
N LYS A 192 -7.83 29.66 3.58
CA LYS A 192 -7.72 29.94 2.13
C LYS A 192 -8.80 29.27 1.29
N GLY A 193 -9.59 28.36 1.87
CA GLY A 193 -10.61 27.60 1.15
C GLY A 193 -10.03 26.65 0.10
N VAL A 194 -8.78 26.20 0.26
CA VAL A 194 -8.14 25.27 -0.68
C VAL A 194 -8.29 23.84 -0.17
N THR A 195 -8.69 22.93 -1.07
CA THR A 195 -8.84 21.50 -0.73
C THR A 195 -7.54 20.70 -0.95
N THR A 196 -6.53 21.34 -1.53
CA THR A 196 -5.23 20.73 -1.83
C THR A 196 -4.12 21.52 -1.16
N ILE A 197 -3.32 20.84 -0.33
CA ILE A 197 -2.17 21.41 0.37
C ILE A 197 -0.93 21.22 -0.50
N ASP A 198 -0.54 22.31 -1.16
CA ASP A 198 0.71 22.43 -1.90
C ASP A 198 1.87 22.84 -0.99
N LEU A 199 3.06 22.96 -1.57
CA LEU A 199 4.25 23.38 -0.84
C LEU A 199 4.11 24.77 -0.22
N ALA A 200 3.42 25.70 -0.89
CA ALA A 200 3.27 27.08 -0.42
C ALA A 200 2.40 27.15 0.85
N VAL A 201 1.26 26.46 0.85
CA VAL A 201 0.38 26.34 2.03
C VAL A 201 1.11 25.64 3.18
N CYS A 202 1.90 24.61 2.89
CA CYS A 202 2.71 23.91 3.88
C CYS A 202 3.75 24.82 4.54
N GLU A 203 4.50 25.61 3.77
CA GLU A 203 5.52 26.51 4.32
C GLU A 203 4.93 27.64 5.17
N GLU A 204 3.77 28.17 4.76
CA GLU A 204 3.04 29.18 5.53
C GLU A 204 2.57 28.63 6.87
N GLY A 205 1.94 27.45 6.89
CA GLY A 205 1.51 26.80 8.12
C GLY A 205 2.67 26.46 9.08
N ILE A 206 3.81 26.03 8.54
CA ILE A 206 5.03 25.84 9.35
C ILE A 206 5.53 27.16 9.93
N GLY A 207 5.43 28.25 9.17
CA GLY A 207 5.72 29.60 9.62
C GLY A 207 4.87 30.00 10.83
N HIS A 208 3.56 29.79 10.74
CA HIS A 208 2.62 30.05 11.83
C HIS A 208 2.90 29.18 13.06
N ALA A 209 3.10 27.87 12.87
CA ALA A 209 3.41 26.94 13.96
C ALA A 209 4.66 27.37 14.75
N ARG A 210 5.69 27.88 14.06
CA ARG A 210 6.90 28.41 14.71
C ARG A 210 6.63 29.69 15.49
N THR A 211 5.81 30.59 14.97
CA THR A 211 5.43 31.83 15.67
C THR A 211 4.68 31.52 16.95
N THR A 212 3.65 30.68 16.89
CA THR A 212 2.87 30.24 18.05
C THR A 212 3.77 29.55 19.09
N MET A 213 4.71 28.71 18.66
CA MET A 213 5.66 28.06 19.58
C MET A 213 6.57 29.06 20.30
N ASN A 214 7.08 30.07 19.58
CA ASN A 214 7.89 31.13 20.18
C ASN A 214 7.09 31.95 21.20
N GLU A 215 5.82 32.23 20.93
CA GLU A 215 4.92 32.95 21.84
C GLU A 215 4.64 32.15 23.13
N VAL A 216 4.36 30.85 23.01
CA VAL A 216 4.13 29.97 24.17
C VAL A 216 5.40 29.82 25.02
N LEU A 217 6.57 29.66 24.39
CA LEU A 217 7.86 29.63 25.09
C LEU A 217 8.15 30.96 25.81
N ALA A 218 7.88 32.09 25.17
CA ALA A 218 8.04 33.41 25.77
C ALA A 218 7.11 33.62 26.98
N GLY A 219 5.83 33.21 26.85
CA GLY A 219 4.86 33.27 27.95
C GLY A 219 5.27 32.43 29.16
N TYR A 220 5.76 31.20 28.93
CA TYR A 220 6.26 30.34 30.01
C TYR A 220 7.48 30.93 30.73
N ILE A 221 8.41 31.54 29.98
CA ILE A 221 9.60 32.20 30.56
C ILE A 221 9.19 33.43 31.39
N MET A 222 8.20 34.20 30.93
CA MET A 222 7.68 35.36 31.67
C MET A 222 6.97 34.95 32.97
N GLN A 223 6.14 33.90 32.93
CA GLN A 223 5.41 33.42 34.10
C GLN A 223 6.36 32.84 35.17
N LYS A 224 7.37 32.07 34.76
CA LYS A 224 8.41 31.56 35.68
C LYS A 224 9.20 32.70 36.35
N LYS A 225 9.39 33.83 35.66
CA LYS A 225 10.08 35.01 36.21
C LYS A 225 9.21 35.79 37.21
N SER A 226 7.88 35.74 37.08
CA SER A 226 6.96 36.33 38.07
C SER A 226 6.76 35.48 39.30
N GLU A 227 6.78 34.15 39.18
CA GLU A 227 6.62 33.22 40.32
C GLU A 227 7.88 33.09 41.19
N GLY A 228 9.04 33.50 40.67
CA GLY A 228 10.32 33.50 41.37
C GLY A 228 10.69 34.82 42.06
N ARG A 229 9.73 35.73 42.30
CA ARG A 229 9.96 37.03 42.97
C ARG A 229 9.13 37.18 44.23
#